data_AF-A0A941N8Y2-F1
#
_entry.id   AF-A0A941N8Y2-F1
#
_cell.length_a   1.000
_cell.length_b   1.000
_cell.length_c   1.000
_cell.angle_alpha   90.00
_cell.angle_beta   90.00
_cell.angle_gamma   90.00
#
_symmetry.space_group_name_H-M   'P 1'
#
loop_
_entity.id
_entity.type
_entity.pdbx_description
1 polymer ?
#
loop_
_entity_poly.entity_id
_entity_poly.type
_entity_poly.pdbx_seq_one_letter_code
_entity_poly.pdbx_strand_id
1 'polypeptide(L)'
;MSIGRIVGAVAGGVLFAVAGVAVAANFTSSHQTDFYSAGTHQFYVWCAGSHDYMATATGSNAEDAQMKLYDSAKAKGKSNCWPVWQGRVPT
;
A
#
# COMPACT_ATOMS: atom_id res chain seq x y z
N MET A 1 -27.71 -23.62 -16.91
CA MET A 1 -27.06 -24.64 -16.06
C MET A 1 -25.76 -25.02 -16.76
N SER A 2 -24.56 -24.87 -16.22
CA SER A 2 -24.15 -24.51 -14.87
C SER A 2 -22.78 -23.84 -14.91
N ILE A 3 -22.70 -22.72 -14.19
CA ILE A 3 -21.48 -22.07 -13.71
C ILE A 3 -20.71 -23.09 -12.88
N GLY A 4 -19.41 -23.24 -13.13
CA GLY A 4 -18.59 -24.05 -12.26
C GLY A 4 -17.17 -24.18 -12.77
N ARG A 5 -16.33 -23.18 -12.45
CA ARG A 5 -14.92 -23.31 -12.00
C ARG A 5 -14.41 -21.97 -11.43
N ILE A 6 -15.14 -21.39 -10.46
CA ILE A 6 -14.60 -20.35 -9.57
C ILE A 6 -14.40 -20.99 -8.21
N VAL A 7 -13.31 -21.74 -8.01
CA VAL A 7 -12.79 -22.08 -6.68
C VAL A 7 -11.29 -22.30 -6.82
N GLY A 8 -10.49 -21.49 -6.12
CA GLY A 8 -9.09 -21.83 -5.85
C GLY A 8 -8.12 -20.65 -5.84
N ALA A 9 -8.22 -19.79 -4.81
CA ALA A 9 -7.10 -19.16 -4.09
C ALA A 9 -7.56 -17.84 -3.43
N VAL A 10 -8.44 -17.96 -2.43
CA VAL A 10 -8.60 -16.93 -1.40
C VAL A 10 -7.75 -17.40 -0.22
N ALA A 11 -6.51 -16.92 -0.11
CA ALA A 11 -5.72 -17.03 1.12
C ALA A 11 -4.52 -16.08 1.04
N GLY A 12 -4.61 -14.96 1.76
CA GLY A 12 -3.46 -14.09 2.06
C GLY A 12 -3.55 -12.70 1.45
N GLY A 13 -4.31 -11.80 2.07
CA GLY A 13 -4.18 -10.36 1.78
C GLY A 13 -5.46 -9.53 1.83
N VAL A 14 -6.52 -9.98 2.51
CA VAL A 14 -7.65 -9.09 2.88
C VAL A 14 -7.90 -9.21 4.36
N LEU A 15 -7.06 -8.54 5.13
CA LEU A 15 -7.32 -8.01 6.47
C LEU A 15 -6.51 -6.70 6.42
N PHE A 16 -7.08 -5.53 6.18
CA PHE A 16 -7.89 -4.76 7.11
C PHE A 16 -8.73 -3.73 6.34
N ALA A 17 -10.03 -3.96 6.21
CA ALA A 17 -10.99 -2.88 6.07
C ALA A 17 -11.38 -2.49 7.50
N VAL A 18 -10.72 -1.47 8.07
CA VAL A 18 -11.11 -0.90 9.37
C VAL A 18 -11.48 0.56 9.13
N ALA A 19 -12.68 0.89 9.57
CA ALA A 19 -13.27 2.21 9.61
C ALA A 19 -12.32 3.27 10.16
N GLY A 20 -12.45 4.50 9.65
CA GLY A 20 -11.79 5.75 10.07
C GLY A 20 -10.89 5.66 11.31
N VAL A 21 -9.60 5.43 11.09
CA VAL A 21 -8.58 5.67 12.10
C VAL A 21 -7.70 6.78 11.55
N ALA A 22 -7.68 7.92 12.26
CA ALA A 22 -6.54 8.81 12.22
C ALA A 22 -5.35 7.98 12.72
N VAL A 23 -4.71 7.25 11.80
CA VAL A 23 -3.42 6.63 12.06
C VAL A 23 -2.47 7.82 12.11
N ALA A 24 -2.30 8.39 13.30
CA ALA A 24 -1.06 9.05 13.66
C ALA A 24 0.00 7.97 13.57
N ALA A 25 0.43 7.68 12.34
CA ALA A 25 1.50 6.75 12.11
C ALA A 25 2.68 7.32 12.88
N ASN A 26 3.18 6.50 13.79
CA ASN A 26 4.43 6.74 14.49
C ASN A 26 5.52 6.57 13.42
N PHE A 27 5.60 7.54 12.48
CA PHE A 27 6.63 7.59 11.47
C PHE A 27 7.91 7.65 12.26
N THR A 28 8.65 6.54 12.24
CA THR A 28 10.03 6.60 12.67
C THR A 28 10.69 7.44 11.59
N SER A 29 10.79 8.72 11.92
CA SER A 29 11.66 9.67 11.28
C SER A 29 11.20 10.13 9.87
N SER A 30 10.86 11.42 9.81
CA SER A 30 10.91 12.27 8.62
C SER A 30 12.35 12.47 8.12
N HIS A 31 13.34 11.68 8.56
CA HIS A 31 14.70 11.76 8.06
C HIS A 31 14.77 11.10 6.69
N GLN A 32 15.37 11.83 5.76
CA GLN A 32 15.65 11.37 4.41
C GLN A 32 16.41 10.03 4.36
N THR A 33 17.12 9.65 5.43
CA THR A 33 17.80 8.35 5.55
C THR A 33 16.86 7.15 5.58
N ASP A 34 15.64 7.31 6.10
CA ASP A 34 14.63 6.23 6.12
C ASP A 34 14.04 5.95 4.73
N PHE A 35 14.13 6.93 3.82
CA PHE A 35 13.73 6.74 2.43
C PHE A 35 14.59 5.70 1.73
N TYR A 36 15.90 5.70 2.00
CA TYR A 36 16.86 4.77 1.38
C TYR A 36 17.04 3.46 2.16
N SER A 37 16.43 3.34 3.33
CA SER A 37 16.58 2.17 4.20
C SER A 37 15.62 1.06 3.79
N ALA A 38 16.08 -0.19 3.82
CA ALA A 38 15.20 -1.33 3.61
C ALA A 38 14.15 -1.45 4.74
N GLY A 39 12.99 -2.00 4.41
CA GLY A 39 11.94 -2.30 5.38
C GLY A 39 10.54 -2.05 4.84
N THR A 40 9.60 -1.88 5.77
CA THR A 40 8.21 -1.57 5.46
C THR A 40 8.02 -0.05 5.44
N HIS A 41 7.57 0.47 4.31
CA HIS A 41 7.27 1.88 4.10
C HIS A 41 5.76 2.08 4.05
N GLN A 42 5.28 3.20 4.60
CA GLN A 42 3.89 3.60 4.50
C GLN A 42 3.71 4.68 3.45
N PHE A 43 2.58 4.58 2.74
CA PHE A 43 2.19 5.45 1.64
C PHE A 43 0.76 5.94 1.85
N TYR A 44 0.57 7.23 1.59
CA TYR A 44 -0.74 7.77 1.31
C TYR A 44 -1.04 7.58 -0.16
N VAL A 45 -2.06 6.80 -0.48
CA VAL A 45 -2.48 6.57 -1.87
C VAL A 45 -3.60 7.54 -2.20
N TRP A 46 -3.26 8.57 -2.96
CA TRP A 46 -4.21 9.52 -3.51
C TRP A 46 -4.79 8.97 -4.80
N CYS A 47 -6.12 8.93 -4.93
CA CYS A 47 -6.80 8.38 -6.08
C CYS A 47 -7.80 9.36 -6.69
N ALA A 48 -7.49 9.88 -7.87
CA ALA A 48 -8.34 10.85 -8.55
C ALA A 48 -9.74 10.26 -8.87
N GLY A 49 -10.80 10.82 -8.29
CA GLY A 49 -12.17 10.37 -8.53
C GLY A 49 -12.56 9.07 -7.80
N SER A 50 -11.79 8.65 -6.81
CA SER A 50 -12.17 7.57 -5.89
C SER A 50 -11.66 7.86 -4.48
N HIS A 51 -11.86 6.94 -3.54
CA HIS A 51 -11.41 7.14 -2.16
C HIS A 51 -9.89 6.93 -2.03
N ASP A 52 -9.25 7.92 -1.42
CA ASP A 52 -7.87 7.83 -0.96
C ASP A 52 -7.76 6.83 0.19
N TYR A 53 -6.58 6.23 0.37
CA TYR A 53 -6.34 5.25 1.43
C TYR A 53 -4.87 5.19 1.85
N MET A 54 -4.63 4.67 3.06
CA MET A 54 -3.27 4.36 3.51
C MET A 54 -2.91 2.93 3.13
N ALA A 55 -1.67 2.72 2.71
CA ALA A 55 -1.16 1.39 2.42
C ALA A 55 0.32 1.27 2.78
N THR A 56 0.80 0.05 2.98
CA THR A 56 2.21 -0.23 3.26
C THR A 56 2.78 -1.18 2.22
N ALA A 57 4.06 -1.03 1.92
CA ALA A 57 4.80 -1.95 1.08
C ALA A 57 6.22 -2.15 1.62
N THR A 58 6.73 -3.37 1.47
CA THR A 58 8.10 -3.71 1.83
C THR A 58 9.00 -3.58 0.60
N GLY A 59 10.15 -2.94 0.79
CA GLY A 59 11.13 -2.75 -0.27
C GLY A 59 12.56 -2.66 0.24
N SER A 60 13.50 -2.69 -0.69
CA SER A 60 14.90 -2.37 -0.43
C SER A 60 15.11 -0.89 -0.08
N ASN A 61 14.16 -0.04 -0.50
CA ASN A 61 14.03 1.36 -0.17
C ASN A 61 12.57 1.80 -0.43
N ALA A 62 12.26 3.08 -0.18
CA ALA A 62 10.94 3.65 -0.39
C ALA A 62 10.51 3.65 -1.87
N GLU A 63 11.42 3.85 -2.82
CA GLU A 63 11.10 3.87 -4.26
C GLU A 63 10.68 2.49 -4.76
N ASP A 64 11.41 1.44 -4.39
CA ASP A 64 11.07 0.06 -4.68
C ASP A 64 9.71 -0.31 -4.06
N ALA A 65 9.48 0.07 -2.81
CA ALA A 65 8.19 -0.13 -2.15
C ALA A 65 7.05 0.65 -2.84
N GLN A 66 7.31 1.89 -3.28
CA GLN A 66 6.35 2.74 -3.99
C GLN A 66 5.97 2.14 -5.34
N MET A 67 6.96 1.70 -6.12
CA MET A 67 6.75 1.09 -7.44
C MET A 67 5.94 -0.20 -7.33
N LYS A 68 6.25 -1.08 -6.37
CA LYS A 68 5.44 -2.27 -6.09
C LYS A 68 3.98 -1.93 -5.79
N LEU A 69 3.75 -0.88 -5.00
CA LEU A 69 2.41 -0.46 -4.62
C LEU A 69 1.65 0.15 -5.80
N TYR A 70 2.35 0.95 -6.61
CA TYR A 70 1.83 1.55 -7.83
C TYR A 70 1.46 0.50 -8.89
N ASP A 71 2.35 -0.47 -9.15
CA ASP A 71 2.10 -1.55 -10.11
C ASP A 71 0.95 -2.45 -9.64
N SER A 72 0.87 -2.73 -8.33
CA SER A 72 -0.25 -3.46 -7.72
C SER A 72 -1.58 -2.71 -7.89
N ALA A 73 -1.59 -1.38 -7.70
CA ALA A 73 -2.78 -0.56 -7.92
C ALA A 73 -3.21 -0.60 -9.41
N LYS A 74 -2.26 -0.46 -10.34
CA LYS A 74 -2.51 -0.56 -11.78
C LYS A 74 -3.07 -1.92 -12.18
N ALA A 75 -2.48 -3.00 -11.69
CA ALA A 75 -2.96 -4.36 -11.95
C ALA A 75 -4.41 -4.58 -11.46
N LYS A 76 -4.85 -3.82 -10.46
CA LYS A 76 -6.23 -3.80 -9.94
C LYS A 76 -7.15 -2.81 -10.66
N GLY A 77 -6.72 -2.23 -11.78
CA GLY A 77 -7.50 -1.24 -12.55
C GLY A 77 -7.53 0.15 -11.91
N LYS A 78 -6.72 0.41 -10.88
CA LYS A 78 -6.61 1.71 -10.21
C LYS A 78 -5.47 2.54 -10.81
N SER A 79 -5.54 2.79 -12.12
CA SER A 79 -4.53 3.59 -12.84
C SER A 79 -4.54 5.07 -12.44
N ASN A 80 -5.61 5.50 -11.77
CA ASN A 80 -5.84 6.82 -11.20
C ASN A 80 -5.36 6.94 -9.75
N CYS A 81 -4.51 6.05 -9.26
CA CYS A 81 -3.98 6.09 -7.89
C CYS A 81 -2.47 6.31 -7.87
N TRP A 82 -2.01 7.19 -6.97
CA TRP A 82 -0.61 7.57 -6.78
C TRP A 82 -0.22 7.40 -5.31
N PRO A 83 0.70 6.46 -5.01
CA PRO A 83 1.26 6.35 -3.68
C PRO A 83 2.27 7.47 -3.41
N VAL A 84 2.12 8.16 -2.29
CA VAL A 84 3.02 9.21 -1.80
C VAL A 84 3.64 8.72 -0.51
N TRP A 85 4.98 8.64 -0.47
CA TRP A 85 5.69 8.15 0.70
C TRP A 85 5.44 9.04 1.92
N GLN A 86 5.15 8.41 3.05
CA GLN A 86 4.89 9.11 4.32
C GLN A 86 5.97 8.83 5.37
N GLY A 87 6.66 7.70 5.26
CA GLY A 87 7.74 7.34 6.18
C GLY A 87 7.99 5.85 6.22
N ARG A 88 8.99 5.44 6.98
CA ARG A 88 9.22 4.03 7.31
C ARG A 88 8.41 3.66 8.55
N VAL A 89 7.87 2.45 8.58
CA VAL A 89 7.13 1.93 9.72
C VAL A 89 8.12 1.15 10.59
N PRO A 90 8.23 1.44 11.90
CA PRO A 90 9.01 0.61 12.79
C PRO A 90 8.43 -0.80 12.85
N THR A 91 9.29 -1.80 12.67
CA THR A 91 8.95 -3.24 12.78
C THR A 91 8.66 -3.65 14.21
#